data_AF-A0A443SF23-F1
#
_entry.id   AF-A0A443SF23-F1
#
_cell.length_a   1.000
_cell.length_b   1.000
_cell.length_c   1.000
_cell.angle_alpha   90.00
_cell.angle_beta   90.00
_cell.angle_gamma   90.00
#
_symmetry.space_group_name_H-M   'P 1'
#
loop_
_entity.id
_entity.type
_entity.pdbx_description
1 polymer ?
#
loop_
_entity_poly.entity_id
_entity_poly.type
_entity_poly.pdbx_seq_one_letter_code
_entity_poly.pdbx_strand_id
1 'polypeptide(L)'
;MSVGCAALKLILKNFATIIKTNITAPPGIGVDISREERYNKCMSCYNQLLSVRAFILKRQTLQGKLGRTFRELSILMQNLE
;
A
#
# COMPACT_ATOMS: atom_id res chain seq x y z
N MET A 1 -14.20 -12.46 -3.93
CA MET A 1 -13.31 -11.36 -4.41
C MET A 1 -13.60 -10.00 -3.80
N SER A 2 -14.83 -9.67 -3.37
CA SER A 2 -15.16 -8.36 -2.76
C SER A 2 -14.43 -8.07 -1.45
N VAL A 3 -14.31 -9.06 -0.56
CA VAL A 3 -13.68 -8.90 0.77
C VAL A 3 -12.21 -8.48 0.66
N GLY A 4 -11.44 -9.14 -0.22
CA GLY A 4 -10.03 -8.79 -0.44
C GLY A 4 -9.85 -7.36 -0.96
N CYS A 5 -10.66 -6.93 -1.92
CA CYS A 5 -10.64 -5.55 -2.41
C CYS A 5 -11.05 -4.53 -1.33
N ALA A 6 -12.04 -4.87 -0.50
CA ALA A 6 -12.47 -4.00 0.60
C ALA A 6 -11.39 -3.87 1.68
N ALA A 7 -10.75 -4.97 2.07
CA ALA A 7 -9.64 -4.98 3.00
C ALA A 7 -8.46 -4.17 2.45
N LEU A 8 -8.08 -4.37 1.19
CA LEU A 8 -7.00 -3.62 0.56
C LEU A 8 -7.32 -2.12 0.49
N LYS A 9 -8.55 -1.76 0.15
CA LYS A 9 -9.01 -0.37 0.15
C LYS A 9 -8.89 0.26 1.54
N LEU A 10 -9.26 -0.47 2.59
CA LEU A 10 -9.13 -0.01 3.98
C LEU A 10 -7.66 0.18 4.35
N ILE A 11 -6.79 -0.76 3.99
CA ILE A 11 -5.35 -0.64 4.24
C ILE A 11 -4.77 0.59 3.54
N LEU A 12 -5.03 0.76 2.24
CA LEU A 12 -4.49 1.87 1.46
C LEU A 12 -5.00 3.23 1.98
N LYS A 13 -6.28 3.34 2.34
CA LYS A 13 -6.84 4.61 2.84
C LYS A 13 -6.25 5.05 4.18
N ASN A 14 -5.95 4.10 5.08
CA ASN A 14 -5.52 4.44 6.44
C ASN A 14 -3.99 4.44 6.59
N PHE A 15 -3.28 3.56 5.86
CA PHE A 15 -1.86 3.31 6.11
C PHE A 15 -0.94 3.74 4.97
N ALA A 16 -1.42 4.02 3.75
CA ALA A 16 -0.51 4.32 2.63
C ALA A 16 0.41 5.52 2.93
N THR A 17 -0.15 6.62 3.44
CA THR A 17 0.64 7.81 3.82
C THR A 17 1.64 7.49 4.93
N ILE A 18 1.21 6.76 5.98
CA ILE A 18 2.09 6.39 7.10
C ILE A 18 3.23 5.50 6.60
N ILE A 19 2.94 4.51 5.76
CA ILE A 19 3.95 3.63 5.16
C ILE A 19 4.95 4.48 4.39
N LYS A 20 4.48 5.34 3.47
CA LYS A 20 5.33 6.23 2.66
C LYS A 20 6.22 7.10 3.55
N THR A 21 5.64 7.84 4.49
CA THR A 21 6.40 8.76 5.35
C THR A 21 7.47 8.03 6.17
N ASN A 22 7.19 6.81 6.66
CA ASN A 22 8.17 6.06 7.43
C ASN A 22 9.30 5.49 6.57
N ILE A 23 9.04 5.03 5.35
CA ILE A 23 10.09 4.49 4.48
C ILE A 23 10.95 5.58 3.83
N THR A 24 10.41 6.79 3.63
CA THR A 24 11.15 7.94 3.08
C THR A 24 11.75 8.83 4.17
N ALA A 25 11.53 8.54 5.45
CA ALA A 25 12.08 9.33 6.53
C ALA A 25 13.62 9.26 6.50
N PRO A 26 14.32 10.37 6.79
CA PRO A 26 15.77 10.35 6.90
C PRO A 26 16.21 9.39 8.03
N PRO A 27 17.43 8.84 7.96
CA PRO A 27 17.96 8.01 9.03
C PRO A 27 17.98 8.80 10.34
N GLY A 28 17.59 8.13 11.43
CA GLY A 28 17.67 8.69 12.78
C GLY A 28 19.13 8.82 13.23
N ILE A 29 19.41 9.80 14.09
CA ILE A 29 20.69 9.89 14.80
C ILE A 29 20.50 9.21 16.16
N GLY A 30 21.36 8.24 16.48
CA GLY A 30 21.28 7.45 17.71
C GLY A 30 20.51 6.14 17.56
N VAL A 31 20.32 5.43 18.67
CA VAL A 31 19.65 4.13 18.73
C VAL A 31 18.19 4.32 19.13
N ASP A 32 17.27 4.23 18.17
CA ASP A 32 15.82 4.25 18.39
C ASP A 32 15.19 2.98 17.80
N ILE A 33 15.16 1.94 18.64
CA ILE A 33 14.67 0.61 18.28
C ILE A 33 13.22 0.66 17.79
N SER A 34 12.38 1.50 18.41
CA SER A 34 10.96 1.62 18.05
C SER A 34 10.80 2.21 16.65
N ARG A 35 11.65 3.16 16.26
CA ARG A 35 11.67 3.71 14.91
C ARG A 35 12.15 2.69 13.88
N GLU A 36 13.21 1.93 14.20
CA GLU A 36 13.71 0.87 13.32
C GLU A 36 12.67 -0.23 13.10
N GLU A 37 11.99 -0.67 14.16
CA GLU A 37 10.88 -1.62 14.04
C GLU A 37 9.75 -1.08 13.16
N ARG A 38 9.39 0.19 13.33
CA ARG A 38 8.34 0.83 12.52
C ARG A 38 8.74 0.90 11.05
N TYR A 39 9.99 1.26 10.76
CA TYR A 39 10.53 1.25 9.41
C TYR A 39 10.44 -0.14 8.79
N ASN A 40 10.94 -1.17 9.50
CA ASN A 40 10.93 -2.56 9.04
C ASN A 40 9.51 -3.07 8.75
N LYS A 41 8.55 -2.76 9.64
CA LYS A 41 7.13 -3.09 9.45
C LYS A 41 6.54 -2.38 8.22
N CYS A 42 6.80 -1.07 8.07
CA CYS A 42 6.33 -0.31 6.91
C CYS A 42 6.94 -0.81 5.60
N MET A 43 8.23 -1.15 5.60
CA MET A 43 8.94 -1.67 4.43
C MET A 43 8.40 -3.05 4.03
N SER A 44 8.13 -3.93 4.99
CA SER A 44 7.47 -5.21 4.73
C SER A 44 6.08 -5.03 4.10
N CYS A 45 5.27 -4.13 4.66
CA CYS A 45 3.95 -3.79 4.09
C CYS A 45 4.08 -3.23 2.68
N TYR A 46 5.02 -2.32 2.44
CA TYR A 46 5.26 -1.73 1.13
C TYR A 46 5.62 -2.81 0.09
N ASN A 47 6.51 -3.73 0.41
CA ASN A 47 6.89 -4.84 -0.47
C ASN A 47 5.71 -5.76 -0.79
N GLN A 48 4.89 -6.09 0.20
CA GLN A 48 3.67 -6.88 -0.02
C GLN A 48 2.66 -6.12 -0.91
N LEU A 49 2.47 -4.82 -0.70
CA LEU A 49 1.60 -4.00 -1.53
C LEU A 49 2.10 -3.89 -2.97
N LEU A 50 3.43 -3.77 -3.18
CA LEU A 50 4.02 -3.80 -4.51
C LEU A 50 3.81 -5.15 -5.22
N SER A 51 3.90 -6.28 -4.50
CA SER A 51 3.69 -7.60 -5.09
C SER A 51 2.27 -7.78 -5.67
N VAL A 52 1.26 -7.14 -5.06
CA VAL A 52 -0.13 -7.17 -5.54
C VAL A 52 -0.43 -6.08 -6.58
N ARG A 53 0.45 -5.08 -6.75
CA ARG A 53 0.26 -3.96 -7.70
C ARG A 53 0.10 -4.45 -9.13
N ALA A 54 0.96 -5.38 -9.59
CA ALA A 54 0.89 -5.93 -10.94
C ALA A 54 -0.46 -6.61 -11.22
N PHE A 55 -1.00 -7.31 -10.21
CA PHE A 55 -2.32 -7.95 -10.30
C PHE A 55 -3.45 -6.93 -10.44
N ILE A 56 -3.41 -5.84 -9.67
CA ILE A 56 -4.40 -4.75 -9.74
C ILE A 56 -4.36 -4.07 -11.12
N LEU A 57 -3.16 -3.74 -11.60
CA LEU A 57 -2.96 -3.11 -12.90
C LEU A 57 -3.44 -3.98 -14.05
N LYS A 58 -3.23 -5.30 -14.00
CA LYS A 58 -3.73 -6.22 -15.03
C LYS A 58 -5.26 -6.30 -15.03
N ARG A 59 -5.91 -6.18 -13.87
CA ARG A 59 -7.37 -6.36 -13.73
C ARG A 59 -8.18 -5.07 -13.83
N GLN A 60 -7.54 -3.90 -13.86
CA GLN A 60 -8.23 -2.62 -14.04
C GLN A 60 -8.88 -2.47 -15.44
N THR A 61 -8.42 -3.25 -16.42
CA THR A 61 -8.96 -3.28 -17.79
C THR A 61 -10.27 -4.07 -17.90
N LEU A 62 -10.62 -4.85 -16.87
CA LEU A 62 -11.89 -5.55 -16.81
C LEU A 62 -13.05 -4.55 -16.88
N GLN A 63 -14.15 -4.96 -17.52
CA GLN A 63 -15.36 -4.15 -17.57
C GLN A 63 -16.27 -4.43 -16.37
N GLY A 64 -17.28 -3.57 -16.19
CA GLY A 64 -18.29 -3.73 -15.13
C GLY A 64 -17.82 -3.28 -13.73
N LYS A 65 -18.54 -3.75 -12.70
CA LYS A 65 -18.35 -3.33 -11.31
C LYS A 65 -16.95 -3.68 -10.77
N LEU A 66 -16.46 -4.87 -11.10
CA LEU A 66 -15.16 -5.34 -10.63
C LEU A 66 -14.00 -4.51 -11.19
N GLY A 67 -14.05 -4.16 -12.48
CA GLY A 67 -13.08 -3.27 -13.11
C GLY A 67 -13.01 -1.89 -12.47
N ARG A 68 -14.17 -1.30 -12.12
CA ARG A 68 -14.24 -0.03 -11.37
C ARG A 68 -13.54 -0.14 -10.02
N THR A 69 -13.75 -1.23 -9.28
CA THR A 69 -13.06 -1.45 -8.00
C THR A 69 -11.54 -1.54 -8.18
N PHE A 70 -11.04 -2.24 -9.20
CA PHE A 70 -9.60 -2.31 -9.45
C PHE A 70 -9.00 -0.97 -9.87
N ARG A 71 -9.72 -0.14 -10.64
CA ARG A 71 -9.28 1.23 -10.95
C ARG A 71 -9.20 2.10 -9.71
N GLU A 72 -10.20 2.03 -8.83
CA GLU A 72 -10.18 2.75 -7.55
C GLU A 72 -8.98 2.31 -6.69
N LEU A 73 -8.73 1.01 -6.59
CA LEU A 73 -7.56 0.48 -5.89
C LEU A 73 -6.24 0.94 -6.52
N SER A 74 -6.16 0.99 -7.85
CA SER A 74 -4.97 1.48 -8.57
C SER A 74 -4.68 2.95 -8.25
N ILE A 75 -5.71 3.79 -8.17
CA ILE A 75 -5.56 5.20 -7.78
C ILE A 75 -5.09 5.30 -6.33
N LEU A 76 -5.70 4.53 -5.41
CA LEU A 76 -5.29 4.53 -4.00
C LEU A 76 -3.84 4.05 -3.80
N MET A 77 -3.34 3.17 -4.68
CA MET A 77 -1.95 2.73 -4.64
C MET A 77 -0.95 3.84 -5.01
N GLN A 78 -1.35 4.87 -5.75
CA GLN A 78 -0.48 6.00 -6.07
C GLN A 78 -0.09 6.79 -4.81
N ASN A 79 -0.85 6.67 -3.71
CA ASN A 79 -0.48 7.29 -2.43
C ASN A 79 0.76 6.66 -1.78
N LEU A 80 1.23 5.51 -2.28
CA LEU A 80 2.49 4.88 -1.86
C LEU A 80 3.71 5.44 -2.62
N GLU A 81 3.49 6.15 -3.72
CA GLU A 81 4.51 6.80 -4.55
C GLU A 81 4.79 8.21 -4.04
#